data_AF-A0A8T2RMA0-F1
#
_entry.id   AF-A0A8T2RMA0-F1
#
_cell.length_a   1.000
_cell.length_b   1.000
_cell.length_c   1.000
_cell.angle_alpha   90.00
_cell.angle_beta   90.00
_cell.angle_gamma   90.00
#
_symmetry.space_group_name_H-M   'P 1'
#
loop_
_entity.id
_entity.type
_entity.pdbx_description
1 polymer ?
#
loop_
_entity_poly.entity_id
_entity_poly.type
_entity_poly.pdbx_seq_one_letter_code
_entity_poly.pdbx_strand_id
1 'polypeptide(L)'
;MEREIRLENVVVVCNIHVLFNPNRGEIKLGQVRHLLEKAHSLSIEWEGAPIILAGDFNSVPQSPLYQFLKNGMLDLRNCNRRSISGQAEGSVKVQETVHRGQIYSDSFLIPQTHRITEETYIFQWTLEELIKATAVPNESLMRHSLNLRSAYPSIQGSEETRGTSNEPIITTYHRNFMGTVDYIWYTNGLSAVRVLEVLPISILQRTHGLPSKKWGSDHMTIACEFAFI
;
A
#
# COMPACT_ATOMS: atom_id res chain seq x y z
N MET A 1 -31.71 -35.24 -5.97
CA MET A 1 -31.76 -34.15 -4.97
C MET A 1 -30.31 -33.88 -4.60
N GLU A 2 -29.65 -33.04 -5.38
CA GLU A 2 -28.26 -32.65 -5.11
C GLU A 2 -28.25 -31.83 -3.83
N ARG A 3 -27.43 -32.23 -2.85
CA ARG A 3 -27.22 -31.43 -1.64
C ARG A 3 -26.44 -30.20 -2.07
N GLU A 4 -27.12 -29.06 -2.07
CA GLU A 4 -26.49 -27.76 -2.20
C GLU A 4 -25.49 -27.61 -1.04
N ILE A 5 -24.19 -27.67 -1.35
CA ILE A 5 -23.14 -27.46 -0.35
C ILE A 5 -23.17 -25.96 -0.03
N ARG A 6 -23.83 -25.60 1.07
CA ARG A 6 -23.64 -24.27 1.65
C ARG A 6 -22.23 -24.23 2.25
N LEU A 7 -21.34 -23.51 1.59
CA LEU A 7 -20.03 -23.19 2.16
C LEU A 7 -20.26 -22.16 3.27
N GLU A 8 -20.15 -22.59 4.52
CA GLU A 8 -20.10 -21.67 5.66
C GLU A 8 -18.71 -21.00 5.67
N ASN A 9 -18.68 -19.69 5.94
CA ASN A 9 -17.46 -18.89 6.08
C ASN A 9 -16.59 -18.81 4.80
N VAL A 10 -17.19 -18.37 3.70
CA VAL A 10 -16.46 -18.04 2.46
C VAL A 10 -15.68 -16.73 2.64
N VAL A 11 -14.47 -16.68 2.10
CA VAL A 11 -13.64 -15.47 2.02
C VAL A 11 -13.09 -15.33 0.61
N VAL A 12 -13.11 -14.11 0.08
CA VAL A 12 -12.46 -13.78 -1.19
C VAL A 12 -11.04 -13.34 -0.90
N VAL A 13 -10.05 -14.09 -1.39
CA VAL A 13 -8.63 -13.75 -1.22
C VAL A 13 -8.06 -13.31 -2.57
N CYS A 14 -7.57 -12.08 -2.61
CA CYS A 14 -6.88 -11.51 -3.75
C CYS A 14 -5.40 -11.29 -3.42
N ASN A 15 -4.54 -11.51 -4.40
CA ASN A 15 -3.13 -11.19 -4.32
C ASN A 15 -2.71 -10.36 -5.55
N ILE A 16 -1.84 -9.37 -5.36
CA ILE A 16 -1.34 -8.53 -6.45
C ILE A 16 0.15 -8.22 -6.29
N HIS A 17 0.84 -8.07 -7.42
CA HIS A 17 2.14 -7.43 -7.50
C HIS A 17 2.02 -6.29 -8.51
N VAL A 18 1.89 -5.06 -8.00
CA VAL A 18 1.68 -3.84 -8.79
C VAL A 18 2.97 -3.44 -9.49
N LEU A 19 2.87 -2.82 -10.67
CA LEU A 19 4.02 -2.37 -11.45
C LEU A 19 5.06 -1.65 -10.58
N PHE A 20 6.32 -2.07 -10.69
CA PHE A 20 7.42 -1.48 -9.92
C PHE A 20 7.69 -0.02 -10.28
N ASN A 21 7.76 0.32 -11.58
CA ASN A 21 8.23 1.62 -12.08
C ASN A 21 7.63 2.82 -11.29
N PRO A 22 8.43 3.54 -10.48
CA PRO A 22 7.94 4.59 -9.58
C PRO A 22 7.22 5.73 -10.32
N ASN A 23 7.58 5.98 -11.58
CA ASN A 23 7.06 7.06 -12.40
C ASN A 23 5.77 6.72 -13.16
N ARG A 24 5.20 5.53 -12.95
CA ARG A 24 3.98 5.06 -13.64
C ARG A 24 2.80 4.92 -12.69
N GLY A 25 2.64 5.89 -11.78
CA GLY A 25 1.56 5.92 -10.79
C GLY A 25 0.18 5.71 -11.40
N GLU A 26 -0.09 6.24 -12.60
CA GLU A 26 -1.36 6.10 -13.29
C GLU A 26 -1.67 4.65 -13.67
N ILE A 27 -0.64 3.88 -14.05
CA ILE A 27 -0.79 2.45 -14.34
C ILE A 27 -1.05 1.69 -13.04
N LYS A 28 -0.28 2.00 -11.98
CA LYS A 28 -0.43 1.35 -10.67
C LYS A 28 -1.85 1.53 -10.13
N LEU A 29 -2.37 2.75 -10.21
CA LEU A 29 -3.74 3.07 -9.82
C LEU A 29 -4.77 2.29 -10.65
N GLY A 30 -4.57 2.20 -11.97
CA GLY A 30 -5.41 1.39 -12.85
C GLY A 30 -5.41 -0.11 -12.49
N GLN A 31 -4.24 -0.69 -12.21
CA GLN A 31 -4.08 -2.08 -11.79
C GLN A 31 -4.81 -2.36 -10.47
N VAL A 32 -4.61 -1.51 -9.46
CA VAL A 32 -5.27 -1.62 -8.17
C VAL A 32 -6.78 -1.47 -8.33
N ARG A 33 -7.26 -0.46 -9.06
CA ARG A 33 -8.70 -0.26 -9.26
C ARG A 33 -9.37 -1.43 -9.95
N HIS A 34 -8.73 -2.02 -10.95
CA HIS A 34 -9.23 -3.22 -11.61
C HIS A 34 -9.34 -4.42 -10.64
N LEU A 35 -8.33 -4.61 -9.77
CA LEU A 35 -8.38 -5.63 -8.73
C LEU A 35 -9.57 -5.41 -7.78
N LEU A 36 -9.78 -4.18 -7.33
CA LEU A 36 -10.88 -3.82 -6.42
C LEU A 36 -12.25 -4.09 -7.05
N GLU A 37 -12.44 -3.76 -8.32
CA GLU A 37 -13.66 -4.06 -9.06
C GLU A 37 -13.93 -5.58 -9.12
N LYS A 38 -12.91 -6.37 -9.46
CA LYS A 38 -13.02 -7.83 -9.50
C LYS A 38 -13.28 -8.45 -8.13
N ALA A 39 -12.58 -7.97 -7.10
CA ALA A 39 -12.79 -8.40 -5.73
C ALA A 39 -14.23 -8.09 -5.25
N HIS A 40 -14.75 -6.90 -5.60
CA HIS A 40 -16.12 -6.53 -5.27
C HIS A 40 -17.16 -7.39 -6.00
N SER A 41 -16.97 -7.63 -7.31
CA SER A 41 -17.85 -8.51 -8.07
C SER A 41 -17.87 -9.93 -7.51
N LEU A 42 -16.70 -10.50 -7.18
CA LEU A 42 -16.61 -11.83 -6.56
C LEU A 42 -17.23 -11.86 -5.17
N SER A 43 -17.03 -10.82 -4.35
CA SER A 43 -17.70 -10.74 -3.05
C SER A 43 -19.22 -10.79 -3.20
N ILE A 44 -19.80 -10.08 -4.17
CA ILE A 44 -21.24 -10.13 -4.46
C ILE A 44 -21.68 -11.52 -4.94
N GLU A 45 -20.91 -12.14 -5.84
CA GLU A 45 -21.18 -13.49 -6.35
C GLU A 45 -21.22 -14.54 -5.23
N TRP A 46 -20.38 -14.35 -4.20
CA TRP A 46 -20.31 -15.18 -3.02
C TRP A 46 -21.05 -14.57 -1.82
N GLU A 47 -22.28 -14.09 -2.05
CA GLU A 47 -23.23 -13.64 -1.01
C GLU A 47 -22.68 -12.54 -0.06
N GLY A 48 -21.82 -11.66 -0.57
CA GLY A 48 -21.18 -10.61 0.22
C GLY A 48 -19.99 -11.09 1.06
N ALA A 49 -19.34 -12.19 0.66
CA ALA A 49 -18.16 -12.73 1.36
C ALA A 49 -17.10 -11.65 1.64
N PRO A 50 -16.52 -11.62 2.86
CA PRO A 50 -15.45 -10.69 3.19
C PRO A 50 -14.25 -10.86 2.25
N ILE A 51 -13.52 -9.77 2.03
CA ILE A 51 -12.39 -9.72 1.11
C ILE A 51 -11.11 -9.53 1.92
N ILE A 52 -10.07 -10.26 1.53
CA ILE A 52 -8.67 -10.01 1.89
C ILE A 52 -7.91 -9.67 0.61
N LEU A 53 -7.19 -8.55 0.60
CA LEU A 53 -6.30 -8.15 -0.49
C LEU A 53 -4.87 -8.11 0.06
N ALA A 54 -3.98 -8.95 -0.43
CA ALA A 54 -2.58 -8.96 -0.03
C ALA A 54 -1.64 -8.69 -1.21
N GLY A 55 -0.40 -8.32 -0.91
CA GLY A 55 0.68 -8.34 -1.89
C GLY A 55 1.55 -7.10 -1.88
N ASP A 56 2.37 -6.99 -2.92
CA ASP A 56 3.27 -5.86 -3.15
C ASP A 56 2.55 -4.80 -4.00
N PHE A 57 2.19 -3.69 -3.36
CA PHE A 57 1.50 -2.59 -4.02
C PHE A 57 2.47 -1.60 -4.68
N ASN A 58 3.78 -1.78 -4.50
CA ASN A 58 4.82 -0.85 -4.94
C ASN A 58 4.42 0.61 -4.67
N SER A 59 3.98 0.86 -3.43
CA SER A 59 3.41 2.12 -2.98
C SER A 59 3.68 2.31 -1.49
N VAL A 60 4.12 3.49 -1.08
CA VAL A 60 4.46 3.75 0.32
C VAL A 60 3.24 4.13 1.16
N PRO A 61 3.28 3.98 2.50
CA PRO A 61 2.18 4.43 3.35
C PRO A 61 1.93 5.92 3.15
N GLN A 62 0.67 6.34 3.31
CA GLN A 62 0.22 7.74 3.12
C GLN A 62 0.32 8.29 1.68
N SER A 63 0.82 7.53 0.71
CA SER A 63 0.76 7.90 -0.72
C SER A 63 -0.68 8.10 -1.21
N PRO A 64 -0.90 8.84 -2.31
CA PRO A 64 -2.23 8.94 -2.92
C PRO A 64 -2.91 7.60 -3.20
N LEU A 65 -2.16 6.57 -3.63
CA LEU A 65 -2.70 5.22 -3.83
C LEU A 65 -3.11 4.54 -2.52
N TYR A 66 -2.31 4.70 -1.46
CA TYR A 66 -2.67 4.21 -0.12
C TYR A 66 -3.95 4.89 0.39
N GLN A 67 -4.07 6.21 0.21
CA GLN A 67 -5.26 6.96 0.59
C GLN A 67 -6.48 6.57 -0.24
N PHE A 68 -6.31 6.25 -1.53
CA PHE A 68 -7.38 5.72 -2.36
C PHE A 68 -7.96 4.44 -1.76
N LEU A 69 -7.09 3.45 -1.48
CA LEU A 69 -7.46 2.17 -0.85
C LEU A 69 -8.17 2.38 0.49
N LYS A 70 -7.63 3.26 1.34
CA LYS A 70 -8.15 3.50 2.69
C LYS A 70 -9.48 4.26 2.70
N ASN A 71 -9.60 5.31 1.88
CA ASN A 71 -10.71 6.26 1.95
C ASN A 71 -11.82 5.96 0.93
N GLY A 72 -11.60 5.01 0.02
CA GLY A 72 -12.55 4.68 -1.05
C GLY A 72 -12.61 5.69 -2.19
N MET A 73 -11.79 6.74 -2.15
CA MET A 73 -11.80 7.79 -3.16
C MET A 73 -10.48 8.56 -3.27
N LEU A 74 -10.24 9.12 -4.46
CA LEU A 74 -9.08 9.96 -4.76
C LEU A 74 -9.43 11.02 -5.82
N ASP A 75 -9.21 12.30 -5.52
CA ASP A 75 -9.33 13.38 -6.52
C ASP A 75 -8.05 13.45 -7.36
N LEU A 76 -8.17 13.09 -8.63
CA LEU A 76 -7.05 13.00 -9.56
C LEU A 76 -6.50 14.37 -9.98
N ARG A 77 -7.28 15.46 -9.93
CA ARG A 77 -6.80 16.79 -10.33
C ARG A 77 -5.70 17.31 -9.41
N ASN A 78 -5.75 16.91 -8.15
CA ASN A 78 -4.79 17.32 -7.13
C ASN A 78 -3.59 16.38 -7.04
N CYS A 79 -3.47 15.41 -7.97
CA CYS A 79 -2.43 14.41 -7.96
C CYS A 79 -1.56 14.51 -9.22
N ASN A 80 -0.23 14.56 -9.02
CA ASN A 80 0.69 14.27 -10.11
C ASN A 80 0.55 12.79 -10.49
N ARG A 81 0.22 12.52 -11.76
CA ARG A 81 -0.07 11.16 -12.25
C ARG A 81 1.09 10.18 -12.06
N ARG A 82 2.34 10.66 -12.08
CA ARG A 82 3.53 9.81 -11.96
C ARG A 82 3.77 9.37 -10.52
N SER A 83 3.58 10.26 -9.56
CA SER A 83 3.98 10.08 -8.16
C SER A 83 2.88 9.53 -7.24
N ILE A 84 1.82 8.94 -7.80
CA ILE A 84 0.67 8.40 -7.06
C ILE A 84 1.08 7.34 -6.01
N SER A 85 2.15 6.60 -6.28
CA SER A 85 2.67 5.57 -5.36
C SER A 85 3.51 6.13 -4.21
N GLY A 86 3.93 7.41 -4.29
CA GLY A 86 4.87 8.01 -3.35
C GLY A 86 6.27 7.40 -3.34
N GLN A 87 6.56 6.40 -4.19
CA GLN A 87 7.92 5.93 -4.39
C GLN A 87 8.74 7.00 -5.11
N ALA A 88 9.93 7.30 -4.60
CA ALA A 88 10.85 8.20 -5.24
C ALA A 88 11.93 7.42 -5.99
N GLU A 89 12.32 7.89 -7.19
CA GLU A 89 13.49 7.36 -7.87
C GLU A 89 14.77 7.80 -7.13
N GLY A 90 15.64 6.85 -6.79
CA GLY A 90 17.02 7.14 -6.42
C GLY A 90 17.26 7.96 -5.14
N SER A 91 16.34 7.97 -4.18
CA SER A 91 16.45 8.74 -2.93
C SER A 91 16.49 7.79 -1.72
N VAL A 92 17.43 7.81 -0.78
CA VAL A 92 18.58 8.65 -0.45
C VAL A 92 19.58 7.71 0.26
N LYS A 93 20.90 7.81 -0.03
CA LYS A 93 21.91 7.29 0.91
C LYS A 93 21.66 7.97 2.24
N VAL A 94 21.19 7.25 3.26
CA VAL A 94 21.19 7.75 4.63
C VAL A 94 22.62 8.23 4.89
N GLN A 95 22.83 9.56 4.91
CA GLN A 95 24.08 10.10 5.41
C GLN A 95 24.09 9.73 6.89
N GLU A 96 24.98 8.79 7.24
CA GLU A 96 25.39 8.52 8.61
C GLU A 96 25.83 9.84 9.25
N THR A 97 24.91 10.52 9.93
CA THR A 97 25.27 11.63 10.81
C THR A 97 25.05 11.13 12.22
N VAL A 98 26.04 10.41 12.73
CA VAL A 98 26.15 10.06 14.14
C VAL A 98 26.47 11.33 14.91
N HIS A 99 25.43 12.07 15.32
CA HIS A 99 25.56 13.09 16.34
C HIS A 99 24.72 12.73 17.55
N ARG A 100 25.43 12.23 18.57
CA ARG A 100 25.06 12.20 20.00
C ARG A 100 23.57 11.96 20.30
N GLY A 101 23.17 10.69 20.32
CA GLY A 101 22.15 10.20 21.25
C GLY A 101 20.70 10.65 21.06
N GLN A 102 20.35 11.33 19.97
CA GLN A 102 18.97 11.61 19.58
C GLN A 102 18.76 11.15 18.14
N ILE A 103 18.11 10.00 17.96
CA ILE A 103 17.71 9.53 16.63
C ILE A 103 16.44 10.29 16.26
N TYR A 104 16.57 11.30 15.42
CA TYR A 104 15.44 11.95 14.78
C TYR A 104 14.82 10.98 13.77
N SER A 105 13.53 10.67 13.96
CA SER A 105 12.65 9.97 13.03
C SER A 105 12.31 10.78 11.76
N ASP A 106 12.91 11.96 11.58
CA ASP A 106 12.49 12.97 10.60
C ASP A 106 13.26 12.94 9.27
N SER A 107 13.82 11.79 8.87
CA SER A 107 14.46 11.64 7.54
C SER A 107 13.80 10.62 6.63
N PHE A 108 12.59 10.14 6.96
CA PHE A 108 11.64 9.62 5.98
C PHE A 108 10.78 10.76 5.42
N LEU A 109 11.43 11.87 5.04
CA LEU A 109 10.76 12.99 4.40
C LEU A 109 10.13 12.50 3.10
N ILE A 110 8.85 12.13 3.17
CA ILE A 110 7.88 12.53 2.15
C ILE A 110 8.21 13.99 1.87
N PRO A 111 8.46 14.41 0.61
CA PRO A 111 8.67 15.81 0.30
C PRO A 111 7.44 16.64 0.70
N GLN A 112 7.36 17.07 1.96
CA GLN A 112 6.40 18.04 2.45
C GLN A 112 6.96 19.41 2.13
N THR A 113 6.77 19.79 0.87
CA THR A 113 6.30 21.09 0.41
C THR A 113 6.34 21.02 -1.11
N HIS A 114 5.21 20.68 -1.74
CA HIS A 114 5.06 20.95 -3.17
C HIS A 114 5.02 22.48 -3.34
N ARG A 115 6.19 23.09 -3.51
CA ARG A 115 6.25 24.27 -4.39
C ARG A 115 5.70 23.79 -5.72
N ILE A 116 4.66 24.43 -6.23
CA ILE A 116 4.14 24.16 -7.57
C ILE A 116 5.28 24.51 -8.54
N THR A 117 6.04 23.50 -8.96
CA THR A 117 7.09 23.62 -9.99
C THR A 117 6.44 23.45 -11.36
N GLU A 118 7.06 23.98 -12.42
CA GLU A 118 6.60 23.81 -13.82
C GLU A 118 6.40 22.33 -14.20
N GLU A 119 7.13 21.39 -13.57
CA GLU A 119 6.93 19.94 -13.72
C GLU A 119 5.54 19.44 -13.32
N THR A 120 4.88 20.13 -12.38
CA THR A 120 3.51 19.77 -11.94
C THR A 120 2.50 19.94 -13.07
N TYR A 121 2.73 20.86 -14.00
CA TYR A 121 1.86 21.08 -15.16
C TYR A 121 2.01 19.98 -16.23
N ILE A 122 3.20 19.39 -16.38
CA ILE A 122 3.46 18.37 -17.41
C ILE A 122 2.82 17.02 -17.05
N PHE A 123 2.64 16.76 -15.75
CA PHE A 123 2.15 15.47 -15.25
C PHE A 123 0.73 15.56 -14.69
N GLN A 124 -0.06 16.50 -15.20
CA GLN A 124 -1.50 16.53 -14.98
C GLN A 124 -2.20 15.40 -15.74
N TRP A 125 -3.38 15.05 -15.26
CA TRP A 125 -4.26 14.12 -15.94
C TRP A 125 -4.91 14.77 -17.15
N THR A 126 -4.85 14.11 -18.30
CA THR A 126 -5.63 14.53 -19.47
C THR A 126 -7.12 14.27 -19.24
N LEU A 127 -7.99 15.00 -19.95
CA LEU A 127 -9.44 14.78 -19.86
C LEU A 127 -9.83 13.33 -20.23
N GLU A 128 -9.18 12.77 -21.25
CA GLU A 128 -9.41 11.39 -21.67
C GLU A 128 -9.03 10.38 -20.56
N GLU A 129 -7.93 10.63 -19.86
CA GLU A 129 -7.51 9.77 -18.74
C GLU A 129 -8.42 9.90 -17.53
N LEU A 130 -8.91 11.12 -17.23
CA LEU A 130 -9.92 11.32 -16.20
C LEU A 130 -11.19 10.53 -16.52
N ILE A 131 -11.70 10.62 -17.75
CA ILE A 131 -12.87 9.85 -18.20
C ILE A 131 -12.63 8.34 -18.08
N LYS A 132 -11.44 7.85 -18.47
CA LYS A 132 -11.08 6.43 -18.33
C LYS A 132 -10.98 5.98 -16.88
N ALA A 133 -10.53 6.86 -15.99
CA ALA A 133 -10.33 6.55 -14.57
C ALA A 133 -11.64 6.60 -13.78
N THR A 134 -12.53 7.55 -14.07
CA THR A 134 -13.78 7.78 -13.34
C THR A 134 -15.01 7.15 -14.00
N ALA A 135 -14.90 6.78 -15.28
CA ALA A 135 -16.02 6.39 -16.14
C ALA A 135 -17.12 7.47 -16.30
N VAL A 136 -16.86 8.71 -15.87
CA VAL A 136 -17.82 9.82 -15.90
C VAL A 136 -17.18 11.08 -16.50
N PRO A 137 -17.78 11.69 -17.54
CA PRO A 137 -17.30 12.95 -18.09
C PRO A 137 -17.25 14.07 -17.06
N ASN A 138 -16.18 14.88 -17.10
CA ASN A 138 -15.93 16.02 -16.20
C ASN A 138 -15.79 15.64 -14.70
N GLU A 139 -15.72 14.36 -14.38
CA GLU A 139 -15.42 13.89 -13.03
C GLU A 139 -13.92 13.63 -12.88
N SER A 140 -13.40 13.95 -11.71
CA SER A 140 -12.00 13.74 -11.33
C SER A 140 -11.86 12.85 -10.11
N LEU A 141 -12.95 12.62 -9.39
CA LEU A 141 -12.99 11.82 -8.19
C LEU A 141 -13.18 10.36 -8.56
N MET A 142 -12.08 9.62 -8.50
CA MET A 142 -12.06 8.17 -8.66
C MET A 142 -12.56 7.52 -7.37
N ARG A 143 -13.34 6.44 -7.47
CA ARG A 143 -14.00 5.80 -6.31
C ARG A 143 -13.95 4.27 -6.36
N HIS A 144 -14.03 3.65 -5.19
CA HIS A 144 -14.37 2.24 -5.03
C HIS A 144 -15.30 2.03 -3.82
N SER A 145 -16.08 0.95 -3.83
CA SER A 145 -17.09 0.67 -2.81
C SER A 145 -16.60 -0.18 -1.63
N LEU A 146 -15.36 -0.69 -1.70
CA LEU A 146 -14.81 -1.54 -0.65
C LEU A 146 -14.40 -0.71 0.58
N ASN A 147 -14.95 -1.02 1.75
CA ASN A 147 -14.53 -0.44 3.03
C ASN A 147 -13.29 -1.17 3.57
N LEU A 148 -12.12 -0.83 3.02
CA LEU A 148 -10.86 -1.50 3.34
C LEU A 148 -10.20 -0.93 4.60
N ARG A 149 -9.64 -1.84 5.40
CA ARG A 149 -8.75 -1.54 6.51
C ARG A 149 -7.42 -2.25 6.28
N SER A 150 -6.31 -1.58 6.54
CA SER A 150 -5.01 -2.26 6.59
C SER A 150 -4.89 -3.03 7.91
N ALA A 151 -4.39 -4.26 7.84
CA ALA A 151 -4.27 -5.17 8.97
C ALA A 151 -3.31 -4.64 10.03
N TYR A 152 -2.16 -4.11 9.62
CA TYR A 152 -1.11 -3.68 10.55
C TYR A 152 -1.53 -2.49 11.42
N PRO A 153 -2.10 -1.39 10.88
CA PRO A 153 -2.57 -0.29 11.71
C PRO A 153 -3.72 -0.67 12.65
N SER A 154 -4.41 -1.79 12.40
CA SER A 154 -5.51 -2.28 13.25
C SER A 154 -5.02 -2.92 14.55
N ILE A 155 -3.74 -3.26 14.65
CA ILE A 155 -3.13 -3.90 15.82
C ILE A 155 -2.04 -2.97 16.37
N GLN A 156 -1.95 -2.84 17.69
CA GLN A 156 -0.88 -2.06 18.32
C GLN A 156 0.46 -2.78 18.11
N GLY A 157 1.43 -2.10 17.48
CA GLY A 157 2.78 -2.61 17.28
C GLY A 157 3.84 -1.85 18.10
N SER A 158 5.11 -2.22 17.90
CA SER A 158 6.27 -1.59 18.55
C SER A 158 6.76 -0.35 17.79
N GLU A 159 7.20 0.69 18.50
CA GLU A 159 7.84 1.88 17.89
C GLU A 159 9.15 1.54 17.16
N GLU A 160 9.76 0.40 17.45
CA GLU A 160 10.98 -0.06 16.76
C GLU A 160 10.70 -0.64 15.35
N THR A 161 9.45 -1.00 15.08
CA THR A 161 9.01 -1.70 13.87
C THR A 161 7.90 -0.98 13.12
N ARG A 162 7.18 -0.06 13.77
CA ARG A 162 6.04 0.70 13.22
C ARG A 162 6.36 2.17 12.98
N GLY A 163 5.91 2.68 11.85
CA GLY A 163 5.99 4.10 11.50
C GLY A 163 4.81 4.91 12.05
N THR A 164 4.74 6.19 11.69
CA THR A 164 3.68 7.12 12.12
C THR A 164 2.26 6.70 11.68
N SER A 165 2.14 5.92 10.61
CA SER A 165 0.87 5.34 10.17
C SER A 165 0.50 4.03 10.85
N ASN A 166 1.29 3.57 11.83
CA ASN A 166 1.25 2.24 12.43
C ASN A 166 1.40 1.07 11.43
N GLU A 167 1.87 1.37 10.21
CA GLU A 167 2.35 0.38 9.26
C GLU A 167 3.77 -0.05 9.64
N PRO A 168 4.27 -1.22 9.19
CA PRO A 168 5.70 -1.53 9.27
C PRO A 168 6.53 -0.36 8.72
N ILE A 169 7.71 -0.10 9.30
CA ILE A 169 8.64 0.90 8.75
C ILE A 169 9.25 0.37 7.44
N ILE A 170 9.55 -0.93 7.40
CA ILE A 170 10.25 -1.58 6.29
C ILE A 170 9.59 -2.94 6.03
N THR A 171 9.09 -3.13 4.81
CA THR A 171 8.76 -4.45 4.27
C THR A 171 9.71 -4.88 3.16
N THR A 172 10.47 -3.95 2.57
CA THR A 172 11.54 -4.27 1.62
C THR A 172 12.77 -3.41 1.85
N TYR A 173 13.95 -4.00 1.70
CA TYR A 173 15.22 -3.30 1.83
C TYR A 173 16.25 -3.78 0.82
N HIS A 174 16.44 -3.02 -0.25
CA HIS A 174 17.47 -3.28 -1.25
C HIS A 174 18.30 -2.02 -1.53
N ARG A 175 19.25 -2.10 -2.46
CA ARG A 175 20.24 -1.03 -2.73
C ARG A 175 19.64 0.35 -3.03
N ASN A 176 18.43 0.39 -3.60
CA ASN A 176 17.84 1.62 -4.13
C ASN A 176 16.64 2.11 -3.33
N PHE A 177 16.10 1.30 -2.42
CA PHE A 177 14.89 1.61 -1.68
C PHE A 177 14.82 0.80 -0.38
N MET A 178 14.33 1.46 0.67
CA MET A 178 14.05 0.88 1.97
C MET A 178 12.75 1.48 2.47
N GLY A 179 11.73 0.65 2.66
CA GLY A 179 10.43 1.12 3.09
C GLY A 179 9.35 0.06 2.99
N THR A 180 8.11 0.48 3.18
CA THR A 180 6.94 -0.39 3.14
C THR A 180 6.24 -0.27 1.79
N VAL A 181 6.03 -1.42 1.15
CA VAL A 181 5.26 -1.56 -0.09
C VAL A 181 4.30 -2.75 -0.06
N ASP A 182 4.43 -3.62 0.94
CA ASP A 182 3.64 -4.81 1.11
C ASP A 182 2.52 -4.57 2.13
N TYR A 183 1.28 -4.94 1.79
CA TYR A 183 0.12 -4.71 2.64
C TYR A 183 -0.80 -5.93 2.69
N ILE A 184 -1.57 -6.02 3.78
CA ILE A 184 -2.74 -6.89 3.89
C ILE A 184 -3.92 -5.99 4.22
N TRP A 185 -4.85 -5.84 3.28
CA TRP A 185 -6.11 -5.13 3.44
C TRP A 185 -7.25 -6.11 3.64
N TYR A 186 -8.28 -5.71 4.37
CA TYR A 186 -9.48 -6.52 4.58
C TYR A 186 -10.74 -5.68 4.73
N THR A 187 -11.90 -6.26 4.43
CA THR A 187 -13.21 -5.61 4.60
C THR A 187 -13.88 -5.98 5.93
N ASN A 188 -15.10 -5.47 6.14
CA ASN A 188 -15.98 -5.93 7.23
C ASN A 188 -16.30 -7.43 7.10
N GLY A 189 -16.74 -8.06 8.19
CA GLY A 189 -16.93 -9.52 8.30
C GLY A 189 -15.68 -10.27 8.78
N LEU A 190 -14.54 -9.58 8.85
CA LEU A 190 -13.31 -10.05 9.46
C LEU A 190 -12.78 -9.05 10.48
N SER A 191 -12.12 -9.57 11.52
CA SER A 191 -11.33 -8.82 12.48
C SER A 191 -9.88 -9.26 12.39
N ALA A 192 -8.93 -8.33 12.26
CA ALA A 192 -7.53 -8.64 12.51
C ALA A 192 -7.35 -8.92 14.00
N VAL A 193 -6.75 -10.06 14.35
CA VAL A 193 -6.53 -10.49 15.75
C VAL A 193 -5.09 -10.22 16.17
N ARG A 194 -4.14 -10.53 15.29
CA ARG A 194 -2.70 -10.33 15.50
C ARG A 194 -1.99 -10.24 14.17
N VAL A 195 -0.82 -9.62 14.18
CA VAL A 195 0.06 -9.49 13.03
C VAL A 195 1.46 -9.95 13.39
N LEU A 196 2.19 -10.46 12.40
CA LEU A 196 3.62 -10.77 12.56
C LEU A 196 4.41 -9.47 12.50
N GLU A 197 5.13 -9.14 13.57
CA GLU A 197 6.04 -7.99 13.56
C GLU A 197 7.20 -8.20 12.57
N VAL A 198 7.58 -7.12 11.88
CA VAL A 198 8.80 -7.10 11.06
C VAL A 198 10.04 -6.97 11.94
N LEU A 199 11.23 -7.10 11.36
CA LEU A 199 12.46 -6.89 12.11
C LEU A 199 12.61 -5.40 12.49
N PRO A 200 13.10 -5.09 13.71
CA PRO A 200 13.48 -3.74 14.08
C PRO A 200 14.43 -3.10 13.08
N ILE A 201 14.25 -1.80 12.82
CA ILE A 201 15.07 -1.05 11.86
C ILE A 201 16.57 -1.16 12.16
N SER A 202 16.94 -1.20 13.44
CA SER A 202 18.32 -1.34 13.90
C SER A 202 18.98 -2.67 13.48
N ILE A 203 18.19 -3.73 13.34
CA ILE A 203 18.67 -5.03 12.85
C ILE A 203 18.81 -4.98 11.33
N LEU A 204 17.82 -4.45 10.63
CA LEU A 204 17.83 -4.34 9.16
C LEU A 204 19.00 -3.50 8.66
N GLN A 205 19.26 -2.34 9.27
CA GLN A 205 20.39 -1.48 8.90
C GLN A 205 21.76 -2.19 8.98
N ARG A 206 21.90 -3.16 9.90
CA ARG A 206 23.14 -3.95 10.06
C ARG A 206 23.33 -5.02 8.99
N THR A 207 22.30 -5.34 8.19
CA THR A 207 22.45 -6.31 7.10
C THR A 207 23.03 -5.69 5.83
N HIS A 208 23.06 -4.35 5.74
CA HIS A 208 23.44 -3.59 4.54
C HIS A 208 22.57 -3.90 3.30
N GLY A 209 21.32 -4.27 3.54
CA GLY A 209 20.35 -4.66 2.52
C GLY A 209 19.94 -6.12 2.62
N LEU A 210 18.94 -6.47 1.83
CA LEU A 210 18.40 -7.79 1.63
C LEU A 210 18.37 -8.11 0.11
N PRO A 211 18.40 -9.39 -0.30
CA PRO A 211 18.62 -10.57 0.53
C PRO A 211 20.02 -10.57 1.18
N SER A 212 20.20 -11.41 2.20
CA SER A 212 21.47 -11.59 2.92
C SER A 212 21.73 -13.07 3.16
N LYS A 213 22.90 -13.42 3.73
CA LYS A 213 23.21 -14.81 4.12
C LYS A 213 22.14 -15.44 5.05
N LYS A 214 21.40 -14.63 5.80
CA LYS A 214 20.34 -15.09 6.72
C LYS A 214 18.93 -15.01 6.13
N TRP A 215 18.72 -14.22 5.07
CA TRP A 215 17.40 -13.85 4.57
C TRP A 215 17.36 -13.96 3.06
N GLY A 216 16.55 -14.87 2.52
CA GLY A 216 16.55 -15.22 1.09
C GLY A 216 15.79 -14.27 0.16
N SER A 217 15.13 -13.25 0.70
CA SER A 217 14.31 -12.28 -0.03
C SER A 217 14.72 -10.86 0.36
N ASP A 218 14.59 -9.90 -0.56
CA ASP A 218 14.69 -8.47 -0.28
C ASP A 218 13.45 -7.91 0.44
N HIS A 219 12.33 -8.64 0.35
CA HIS A 219 11.10 -8.38 1.10
C HIS A 219 11.01 -9.25 2.37
N MET A 220 10.50 -8.64 3.44
CA MET A 220 10.10 -9.28 4.69
C MET A 220 8.71 -9.91 4.54
N THR A 221 8.54 -11.11 5.10
CA THR A 221 7.21 -11.73 5.17
C THR A 221 6.30 -10.94 6.09
N ILE A 222 5.10 -10.62 5.59
CA ILE A 222 4.00 -10.08 6.39
C ILE A 222 2.93 -11.13 6.63
N ALA A 223 2.31 -11.12 7.80
CA ALA A 223 1.24 -12.06 8.14
C ALA A 223 0.23 -11.44 9.11
N CYS A 224 -1.03 -11.85 8.98
CA CYS A 224 -2.12 -11.46 9.86
C CYS A 224 -2.97 -12.70 10.16
N GLU A 225 -3.40 -12.83 11.41
CA GLU A 225 -4.45 -13.76 11.80
C GLU A 225 -5.78 -13.02 11.81
N PHE A 226 -6.80 -13.60 11.18
CA PHE A 226 -8.15 -13.07 11.14
C PHE A 226 -9.13 -13.97 11.89
N ALA A 227 -10.16 -13.35 12.46
CA ALA A 227 -11.36 -14.01 12.94
C ALA A 227 -12.58 -13.52 12.13
N PHE A 228 -13.51 -14.43 11.81
CA PHE A 228 -14.84 -14.06 11.32
C PHE A 228 -15.62 -13.35 12.43
N ILE A 229 -16.40 -12.33 12.06
CA ILE A 229 -17.27 -11.56 12.97
C ILE A 229 -18.73 -11.82 12.61
#